data_AF-A0A210R5C7-F1
#
_entry.id   AF-A0A210R5C7-F1
#
_cell.length_a   1.000
_cell.length_b   1.000
_cell.length_c   1.000
_cell.angle_alpha   90.00
_cell.angle_beta   90.00
_cell.angle_gamma   90.00
#
_symmetry.space_group_name_H-M   'P 1'
#
loop_
_entity.id
_entity.type
_entity.pdbx_description
1 polymer ?
#
loop_
_entity_poly.entity_id
_entity_poly.type
_entity_poly.pdbx_seq_one_letter_code
_entity_poly.pdbx_strand_id
1 'polypeptide(L)'
;MPSKKERLQVLSQIWATPTPFDIDFFDKGSEIVVVTSYKGDVTSWWLRVFKALYPDQVYREKADITKIKPSDGVTLKVNKRTGLMKVTGKNHWRWMVDNFSEVLDQGNADAQELEEQQSVADSVTRYLQLDKNVEEVQDLLDMIPEGGGIMQHDFIMRLWKSLIDDWFGCGATLYIVTPRIDEERLFQIFLLMIRNKGTAFNVTLVTPEKSPEGEKFKKILSVTQRMMKKTRTPRSQKRLVSDVKMQWAMENLHVHNENFSTNFIAAYKDEEAEVLTTTAHFHKSHFHTNQKDNVCYNKLSTQDLKRNYLFPLGVTTVNY
;
A
#
# COMPACT_ATOMS: atom_id res chain seq x y z
N MET A 1 -28.53 1.58 8.75
CA MET A 1 -27.06 1.40 8.85
C MET A 1 -26.55 0.97 7.48
N PRO A 2 -25.39 1.49 7.04
CA PRO A 2 -24.79 1.10 5.77
C PRO A 2 -24.43 -0.40 5.74
N SER A 3 -24.35 -0.95 4.53
CA SER A 3 -23.92 -2.32 4.27
C SER A 3 -22.46 -2.54 4.69
N LYS A 4 -22.06 -3.80 4.91
CA LYS A 4 -20.66 -4.13 5.25
C LYS A 4 -19.67 -3.67 4.16
N LYS A 5 -20.08 -3.69 2.89
CA LYS A 5 -19.23 -3.25 1.77
C LYS A 5 -18.99 -1.74 1.82
N GLU A 6 -20.04 -0.95 2.00
CA GLU A 6 -19.94 0.51 2.14
C GLU A 6 -19.11 0.89 3.37
N ARG A 7 -19.31 0.17 4.49
CA ARG A 7 -18.50 0.39 5.70
C ARG A 7 -17.01 0.14 5.45
N LEU A 8 -16.67 -0.93 4.74
CA LEU A 8 -15.28 -1.23 4.38
C LEU A 8 -14.67 -0.16 3.47
N GLN A 9 -15.43 0.39 2.53
CA GLN A 9 -14.99 1.47 1.64
C GLN A 9 -14.72 2.78 2.41
N VAL A 10 -15.57 3.13 3.37
CA VAL A 10 -15.31 4.33 4.19
C VAL A 10 -14.10 4.11 5.10
N LEU A 11 -13.95 2.92 5.68
CA LEU A 11 -12.77 2.60 6.50
C LEU A 11 -11.48 2.55 5.69
N SER A 12 -11.50 2.13 4.41
CA SER A 12 -10.31 2.17 3.55
C SER A 12 -9.86 3.60 3.27
N GLN A 13 -10.81 4.52 3.07
CA GLN A 13 -10.52 5.95 2.91
C GLN A 13 -9.91 6.54 4.18
N ILE A 14 -10.49 6.28 5.35
CA ILE A 14 -9.93 6.74 6.63
C ILE A 14 -8.52 6.16 6.86
N TRP A 15 -8.32 4.89 6.51
CA TRP A 15 -7.03 4.19 6.68
C TRP A 15 -5.91 4.74 5.78
N ALA A 16 -6.28 5.35 4.65
CA ALA A 16 -5.36 5.99 3.72
C ALA A 16 -4.66 7.21 4.34
N THR A 17 -5.23 7.81 5.38
CA THR A 17 -4.60 8.90 6.14
C THR A 17 -3.22 8.43 6.63
N PRO A 18 -2.13 9.19 6.36
CA PRO A 18 -0.82 8.88 6.90
C PRO A 18 -0.88 8.74 8.41
N THR A 19 -0.07 7.84 8.97
CA THR A 19 0.03 7.66 10.42
C THR A 19 1.45 7.25 10.78
N PRO A 20 2.02 7.74 11.90
CA PRO A 20 3.37 7.33 12.34
C PRO A 20 3.44 5.86 12.75
N PHE A 21 2.28 5.27 13.08
CA PHE A 21 2.14 3.86 13.43
C PHE A 21 1.35 3.12 12.36
N ASP A 22 1.74 1.89 12.03
CA ASP A 22 0.89 1.01 11.23
C ASP A 22 -0.32 0.57 12.07
N ILE A 23 -1.47 1.12 11.68
CA ILE A 23 -2.78 0.83 12.27
C ILE A 23 -3.64 0.04 11.29
N ASP A 24 -4.59 -0.70 11.83
CA ASP A 24 -5.51 -1.51 11.05
C ASP A 24 -6.91 -1.53 11.70
N PHE A 25 -7.94 -1.68 10.87
CA PHE A 25 -9.33 -1.57 11.28
C PHE A 25 -10.08 -2.88 11.08
N PHE A 26 -10.82 -3.27 12.12
CA PHE A 26 -11.68 -4.45 12.12
C PHE A 26 -13.10 -4.05 12.47
N ASP A 27 -13.95 -4.03 11.45
CA ASP A 27 -15.38 -3.81 11.61
C ASP A 27 -16.09 -5.08 12.09
N LYS A 28 -16.67 -5.03 13.30
CA LYS A 28 -17.47 -6.11 13.88
C LYS A 28 -18.98 -5.80 13.94
N GLY A 29 -19.43 -4.76 13.23
CA GLY A 29 -20.83 -4.34 13.20
C GLY A 29 -21.22 -3.48 14.40
N SER A 30 -21.10 -4.00 15.61
CA SER A 30 -21.43 -3.29 16.88
C SER A 30 -20.25 -2.57 17.52
N GLU A 31 -19.03 -2.90 17.11
CA GLU A 31 -17.79 -2.23 17.48
C GLU A 31 -16.86 -2.12 16.28
N ILE A 32 -16.02 -1.08 16.27
CA ILE A 32 -14.83 -1.01 15.42
C ILE A 32 -13.62 -1.21 16.33
N VAL A 33 -12.72 -2.11 15.93
CA VAL A 33 -11.47 -2.36 16.63
C VAL A 33 -10.33 -1.81 15.80
N VAL A 34 -9.56 -0.91 16.39
CA VAL A 34 -8.31 -0.39 15.83
C VAL A 34 -7.17 -1.08 16.54
N VAL A 35 -6.29 -1.72 15.75
CA VAL A 35 -5.09 -2.38 16.25
C VAL A 35 -3.87 -1.74 15.63
N THR A 36 -2.72 -1.93 16.27
CA THR A 36 -1.43 -1.51 15.73
C THR A 36 -0.50 -2.73 15.66
N SER A 37 0.37 -2.76 14.65
CA SER A 37 1.48 -3.73 14.57
C SER A 37 2.66 -3.33 15.48
N TYR A 38 2.72 -2.06 15.89
CA TYR A 38 3.82 -1.50 16.65
C TYR A 38 3.79 -1.91 18.13
N LYS A 39 4.98 -2.15 18.67
CA LYS A 39 5.17 -2.55 20.08
C LYS A 39 5.61 -1.42 21.00
N GLY A 40 5.86 -0.21 20.48
CA GLY A 40 6.13 0.95 21.32
C GLY A 40 4.86 1.58 21.88
N ASP A 41 4.98 2.78 22.45
CA ASP A 41 3.93 3.38 23.28
C ASP A 41 2.79 4.06 22.49
N VAL A 42 2.11 3.28 21.64
CA VAL A 42 0.90 3.72 20.91
C VAL A 42 -0.22 4.11 21.87
N THR A 43 -0.23 3.53 23.07
CA THR A 43 -1.18 3.93 24.13
C THR A 43 -1.00 5.40 24.48
N SER A 44 0.22 5.83 24.80
CA SER A 44 0.47 7.25 25.13
C SER A 44 0.17 8.17 23.95
N TRP A 45 0.44 7.74 22.72
CA TRP A 45 0.03 8.48 21.53
C TRP A 45 -1.49 8.65 21.46
N TRP A 46 -2.27 7.57 21.57
CA TRP A 46 -3.74 7.68 21.62
C TRP A 46 -4.23 8.62 22.71
N LEU A 47 -3.68 8.48 23.92
CA LEU A 47 -4.11 9.30 25.05
C LEU A 47 -3.76 10.78 24.87
N ARG A 48 -2.62 11.09 24.25
CA ARG A 48 -2.22 12.47 23.93
C ARG A 48 -3.18 13.09 22.91
N VAL A 49 -3.37 12.41 21.78
CA VAL A 49 -4.30 12.83 20.72
C VAL A 49 -5.69 13.07 21.28
N PHE A 50 -6.22 12.11 22.05
CA PHE A 50 -7.55 12.28 22.62
C PHE A 50 -7.63 13.40 23.64
N LYS A 51 -6.59 13.64 24.45
CA LYS A 51 -6.58 14.76 25.41
C LYS A 51 -6.54 16.12 24.71
N ALA A 52 -5.85 16.20 23.57
CA ALA A 52 -5.84 17.40 22.75
C ALA A 52 -7.23 17.68 22.14
N LEU A 53 -7.88 16.66 21.57
CA LEU A 53 -9.18 16.81 20.91
C LEU A 53 -10.37 16.88 21.88
N TYR A 54 -10.26 16.24 23.05
CA TYR A 54 -11.34 16.11 24.02
C TYR A 54 -10.89 16.47 25.46
N PRO A 55 -10.37 17.70 25.68
CA PRO A 55 -9.74 18.09 26.95
C PRO A 55 -10.69 18.03 28.15
N ASP A 56 -11.97 18.29 27.93
CA ASP A 56 -12.99 18.33 29.00
C ASP A 56 -13.60 16.97 29.32
N GLN A 57 -13.19 15.89 28.64
CA GLN A 57 -13.75 14.56 28.86
C GLN A 57 -13.10 13.83 30.04
N VAL A 58 -13.90 12.98 30.71
CA VAL A 58 -13.41 12.18 31.83
C VAL A 58 -12.74 10.89 31.34
N TYR A 59 -11.44 10.77 31.57
CA TYR A 59 -10.63 9.59 31.29
C TYR A 59 -10.74 8.60 32.45
N ARG A 60 -11.61 7.60 32.31
CA ARG A 60 -11.79 6.60 33.37
C ARG A 60 -10.81 5.46 33.19
N GLU A 61 -9.83 5.39 34.08
CA GLU A 61 -8.86 4.32 34.11
C GLU A 61 -9.34 3.17 35.00
N LYS A 62 -9.33 1.95 34.47
CA LYS A 62 -9.61 0.74 35.24
C LYS A 62 -8.69 -0.38 34.76
N ALA A 63 -7.78 -0.81 35.63
CA ALA A 63 -6.74 -1.79 35.29
C ALA A 63 -6.00 -1.35 34.00
N ASP A 64 -5.85 -2.25 33.04
CA ASP A 64 -5.16 -2.00 31.77
C ASP A 64 -6.03 -1.28 30.73
N ILE A 65 -7.13 -0.63 31.11
CA ILE A 65 -8.05 0.03 30.16
C ILE A 65 -8.30 1.48 30.54
N THR A 66 -8.11 2.38 29.58
CA THR A 66 -8.60 3.76 29.66
C THR A 66 -9.86 3.91 28.81
N LYS A 67 -10.93 4.44 29.42
CA LYS A 67 -12.20 4.71 28.73
C LYS A 67 -12.41 6.21 28.54
N ILE A 68 -12.85 6.58 27.35
CA ILE A 68 -13.10 7.96 26.92
C ILE A 68 -14.48 8.03 26.27
N LYS A 69 -15.23 9.09 26.51
CA LYS A 69 -16.56 9.31 25.93
C LYS A 69 -16.55 10.62 25.13
N PRO A 70 -16.08 10.59 23.88
CA PRO A 70 -15.91 11.82 23.09
C PRO A 70 -17.25 12.49 22.75
N SER A 71 -18.33 11.71 22.67
CA SER A 71 -19.67 12.21 22.36
C SER A 71 -20.76 11.25 22.85
N ASP A 72 -22.00 11.72 22.81
CA ASP A 72 -23.16 10.95 23.25
C ASP A 72 -23.32 9.63 22.47
N GLY A 73 -23.40 8.54 23.21
CA GLY A 73 -23.58 7.21 22.64
C GLY A 73 -22.31 6.62 22.01
N VAL A 74 -21.13 7.18 22.30
CA VAL A 74 -19.82 6.67 21.89
C VAL A 74 -18.96 6.36 23.12
N THR A 75 -18.18 5.29 23.05
CA THR A 75 -17.17 4.98 24.07
C THR A 75 -15.94 4.39 23.39
N LEU A 76 -14.81 5.06 23.60
CA LEU A 76 -13.49 4.59 23.23
C LEU A 76 -12.91 3.82 24.42
N LYS A 77 -12.31 2.66 24.15
CA LYS A 77 -11.58 1.87 25.15
C LYS A 77 -10.21 1.57 24.60
N VAL A 78 -9.17 2.12 25.22
CA VAL A 78 -7.77 1.87 24.86
C VAL A 78 -7.20 0.87 25.86
N ASN A 79 -6.69 -0.26 25.37
CA ASN A 79 -5.96 -1.23 26.19
C ASN A 79 -4.51 -0.76 26.32
N LYS A 80 -4.10 -0.42 27.54
CA LYS A 80 -2.78 0.14 27.85
C LYS A 80 -1.62 -0.80 27.50
N ARG A 81 -1.85 -2.11 27.57
CA ARG A 81 -0.83 -3.14 27.33
C ARG A 81 -0.66 -3.46 25.86
N THR A 82 -1.73 -3.42 25.08
CA THR A 82 -1.70 -3.87 23.67
C THR A 82 -1.84 -2.74 22.66
N GLY A 83 -2.12 -1.51 23.09
CA GLY A 83 -2.43 -0.38 22.21
C GLY A 83 -3.75 -0.55 21.44
N LEU A 84 -4.51 -1.63 21.69
CA LEU A 84 -5.76 -1.92 21.00
C LEU A 84 -6.83 -0.93 21.46
N MET A 85 -7.43 -0.24 20.50
CA MET A 85 -8.56 0.64 20.75
C MET A 85 -9.86 0.02 20.24
N LYS A 86 -10.92 0.11 21.04
CA LYS A 86 -12.28 -0.24 20.64
C LYS A 86 -13.17 0.99 20.64
N VAL A 87 -13.91 1.17 19.57
CA VAL A 87 -14.93 2.20 19.42
C VAL A 87 -16.29 1.52 19.44
N THR A 88 -17.08 1.84 20.46
CA THR A 88 -18.33 1.15 20.80
C THR A 88 -19.47 2.13 21.04
N GLY A 89 -20.72 1.65 20.93
CA GLY A 89 -21.93 2.41 21.28
C GLY A 89 -22.87 2.64 20.09
N LYS A 90 -24.05 3.20 20.35
CA LYS A 90 -25.09 3.41 19.32
C LYS A 90 -24.64 4.30 18.16
N ASN A 91 -23.73 5.25 18.43
CA ASN A 91 -23.24 6.22 17.47
C ASN A 91 -21.79 5.96 17.03
N HIS A 92 -21.21 4.80 17.34
CA HIS A 92 -19.80 4.50 17.06
C HIS A 92 -19.43 4.65 15.58
N TRP A 93 -20.30 4.17 14.69
CA TRP A 93 -20.07 4.23 13.25
C TRP A 93 -20.03 5.68 12.77
N ARG A 94 -21.05 6.47 13.11
CA ARG A 94 -21.12 7.88 12.75
C ARG A 94 -19.91 8.65 13.25
N TRP A 95 -19.53 8.43 14.51
CA TRP A 95 -18.33 9.07 15.07
C TRP A 95 -17.05 8.70 14.32
N MET A 96 -16.88 7.42 13.95
CA MET A 96 -15.73 6.98 13.15
C MET A 96 -15.65 7.69 11.81
N VAL A 97 -16.77 7.83 11.10
CA VAL A 97 -16.82 8.52 9.80
C VAL A 97 -16.55 10.01 9.96
N ASP A 98 -17.19 10.64 10.93
CA ASP A 98 -17.21 12.10 11.03
C ASP A 98 -15.94 12.66 11.71
N ASN A 99 -15.20 11.87 12.51
CA ASN A 99 -14.15 12.40 13.40
C ASN A 99 -12.82 11.65 13.34
N PHE A 100 -12.75 10.42 12.82
CA PHE A 100 -11.54 9.61 13.01
C PHE A 100 -10.36 10.07 12.14
N SER A 101 -10.60 10.64 10.96
CA SER A 101 -9.54 11.26 10.17
C SER A 101 -8.86 12.40 10.93
N GLU A 102 -9.62 13.27 11.60
CA GLU A 102 -9.08 14.34 12.46
C GLU A 102 -8.25 13.79 13.63
N VAL A 103 -8.67 12.65 14.22
CA VAL A 103 -7.88 11.95 15.23
C VAL A 103 -6.52 11.53 14.67
N LEU A 104 -6.47 11.01 13.43
CA LEU A 104 -5.21 10.63 12.80
C LEU A 104 -4.36 11.85 12.44
N ASP A 105 -4.97 12.92 11.93
CA ASP A 105 -4.30 14.17 11.57
C ASP A 105 -3.66 14.84 12.78
N GLN A 106 -4.37 14.95 13.91
CA GLN A 106 -3.81 15.43 15.17
C GLN A 106 -2.64 14.55 15.62
N GLY A 107 -2.76 13.24 15.46
CA GLY A 107 -1.70 12.30 15.79
C GLY A 107 -0.46 12.41 14.90
N ASN A 108 -0.59 12.90 13.67
CA ASN A 108 0.52 13.17 12.76
C ASN A 108 1.26 14.45 13.12
N ALA A 109 0.53 15.51 13.49
CA ALA A 109 1.14 16.75 13.96
C ALA A 109 2.04 16.49 15.18
N ASP A 110 1.57 15.68 16.13
CA ASP A 110 2.32 15.27 17.32
C ASP A 110 3.50 14.31 17.02
N ALA A 111 3.54 13.73 15.82
CA ALA A 111 4.52 12.71 15.45
C ALA A 111 5.71 13.24 14.64
N GLN A 112 5.58 14.39 13.98
CA GLN A 112 6.73 15.12 13.44
C GLN A 112 7.76 15.46 14.53
N GLU A 113 7.33 15.57 15.79
CA GLU A 113 8.22 15.73 16.96
C GLU A 113 8.88 14.42 17.43
N LEU A 114 8.43 13.25 16.93
CA LEU A 114 8.89 11.92 17.36
C LEU A 114 9.81 11.22 16.32
N GLU A 115 10.05 11.83 15.15
CA GLU A 115 10.72 11.21 13.99
C GLU A 115 12.22 10.86 14.17
N GLU A 116 12.87 11.22 15.28
CA GLU A 116 14.27 10.84 15.51
C GLU A 116 14.48 9.36 15.89
N GLN A 117 13.42 8.54 16.03
CA GLN A 117 13.56 7.13 16.44
C GLN A 117 12.75 6.12 15.60
N GLN A 118 13.44 5.60 14.58
CA GLN A 118 13.43 4.20 14.12
C GLN A 118 12.25 3.66 13.30
N SER A 119 12.61 3.33 12.05
CA SER A 119 12.13 2.25 11.18
C SER A 119 11.45 1.08 11.90
N VAL A 120 10.14 0.94 11.69
CA VAL A 120 9.39 -0.24 12.08
C VAL A 120 9.17 -1.10 10.84
N ALA A 121 9.99 -2.14 10.72
CA ALA A 121 9.78 -3.18 9.72
C ALA A 121 8.44 -3.91 9.98
N ASP A 122 7.40 -3.48 9.29
CA ASP A 122 6.08 -4.11 9.31
C ASP A 122 6.11 -5.52 8.72
N SER A 123 5.08 -6.30 9.05
CA SER A 123 4.95 -7.69 8.58
C SER A 123 4.91 -7.79 7.04
N VAL A 124 4.43 -6.74 6.36
CA VAL A 124 4.45 -6.62 4.90
C VAL A 124 5.87 -6.42 4.39
N THR A 125 6.66 -5.53 4.99
CA THR A 125 8.08 -5.31 4.65
C THR A 125 8.89 -6.60 4.71
N ARG A 126 8.73 -7.37 5.79
CA ARG A 126 9.42 -8.66 5.94
C ARG A 126 8.95 -9.70 4.94
N TYR A 127 7.65 -9.73 4.63
CA TYR A 127 7.12 -10.63 3.61
C TYR A 127 7.68 -10.30 2.23
N LEU A 128 7.82 -9.00 1.95
CA LEU A 128 8.46 -8.48 0.76
C LEU A 128 10.00 -8.57 0.83
N GLN A 129 10.62 -8.98 1.95
CA GLN A 129 12.09 -9.04 2.06
C GLN A 129 12.79 -7.72 1.72
N LEU A 130 12.11 -6.59 1.94
CA LEU A 130 12.63 -5.23 1.70
C LEU A 130 13.39 -4.68 2.91
N ASP A 131 13.37 -5.40 4.04
CA ASP A 131 14.08 -5.05 5.27
C ASP A 131 15.61 -5.25 5.18
N LYS A 132 16.12 -5.72 4.03
CA LYS A 132 17.49 -6.19 3.91
C LYS A 132 18.48 -5.21 3.30
N ASN A 133 18.05 -4.21 2.52
CA ASN A 133 18.97 -3.24 1.90
C ASN A 133 18.27 -1.92 1.57
N VAL A 134 18.66 -0.84 2.25
CA VAL A 134 18.18 0.52 1.96
C VAL A 134 18.90 1.13 0.74
N GLU A 135 20.09 0.62 0.38
CA GLU A 135 20.92 1.11 -0.73
C GLU A 135 20.80 0.26 -2.02
N GLU A 136 19.85 -0.70 -2.08
CA GLU A 136 19.82 -1.73 -3.14
C GLU A 136 19.51 -1.19 -4.55
N VAL A 137 18.74 -0.10 -4.67
CA VAL A 137 18.23 0.33 -5.99
C VAL A 137 19.36 0.82 -6.88
N GLN A 138 20.22 1.72 -6.38
CA GLN A 138 21.31 2.27 -7.18
C GLN A 138 22.33 1.19 -7.53
N ASP A 139 22.68 0.31 -6.59
CA ASP A 139 23.56 -0.84 -6.84
C ASP A 139 23.01 -1.74 -7.96
N LEU A 140 21.71 -2.02 -7.95
CA LEU A 140 21.07 -2.82 -9.00
C LEU A 140 21.05 -2.07 -10.34
N LEU A 141 20.84 -0.76 -10.36
CA LEU A 141 20.89 0.03 -11.58
C LEU A 141 22.30 0.09 -12.19
N ASP A 142 23.34 0.23 -11.36
CA ASP A 142 24.75 0.27 -11.78
C ASP A 142 25.23 -1.06 -12.39
N MET A 143 24.54 -2.16 -12.07
CA MET A 143 24.79 -3.46 -12.71
C MET A 143 24.26 -3.55 -14.15
N ILE A 144 23.39 -2.62 -14.59
CA ILE A 144 22.87 -2.60 -15.96
C ILE A 144 23.89 -1.93 -16.88
N PRO A 145 24.40 -2.62 -17.93
CA PRO A 145 25.29 -2.00 -18.91
C PRO A 145 24.65 -0.78 -19.57
N GLU A 146 25.47 0.21 -19.93
CA GLU A 146 25.04 1.35 -20.73
C GLU A 146 24.35 0.87 -22.02
N GLY A 147 23.14 1.38 -22.29
CA GLY A 147 22.32 0.95 -23.43
C GLY A 147 21.49 -0.33 -23.19
N GLY A 148 21.63 -0.97 -22.02
CA GLY A 148 20.89 -2.16 -21.63
C GLY A 148 21.69 -3.46 -21.72
N GLY A 149 21.22 -4.50 -21.05
CA GLY A 149 21.91 -5.79 -20.95
C GLY A 149 20.98 -6.98 -20.77
N ILE A 150 21.54 -8.17 -20.96
CA ILE A 150 20.84 -9.44 -20.74
C ILE A 150 21.01 -9.84 -19.28
N MET A 151 19.91 -9.85 -18.53
CA MET A 151 19.89 -10.10 -17.10
C MET A 151 19.19 -11.40 -16.75
N GLN A 152 19.53 -11.96 -15.59
CA GLN A 152 18.87 -13.15 -15.05
C GLN A 152 17.57 -12.78 -14.34
N HIS A 153 16.60 -13.69 -14.37
CA HIS A 153 15.29 -13.52 -13.76
C HIS A 153 15.29 -12.99 -12.30
N ASP A 154 16.15 -13.53 -11.44
CA ASP A 154 16.23 -13.12 -10.04
C ASP A 154 16.66 -11.66 -9.88
N PHE A 155 17.59 -11.20 -10.72
CA PHE A 155 18.00 -9.80 -10.75
C PHE A 155 16.84 -8.90 -11.19
N ILE A 156 16.12 -9.28 -12.25
CA ILE A 156 15.01 -8.48 -12.79
C ILE A 156 13.90 -8.33 -11.75
N MET A 157 13.54 -9.43 -11.07
CA MET A 157 12.53 -9.41 -10.01
C MET A 157 12.93 -8.50 -8.85
N ARG A 158 14.21 -8.56 -8.42
CA ARG A 158 14.73 -7.67 -7.37
C ARG A 158 14.70 -6.22 -7.81
N LEU A 159 15.26 -5.91 -8.98
CA LEU A 159 15.31 -4.55 -9.53
C LEU A 159 13.92 -3.94 -9.66
N TRP A 160 12.99 -4.65 -10.30
CA TRP A 160 11.62 -4.18 -10.48
C TRP A 160 10.98 -3.84 -9.13
N LYS A 161 11.04 -4.77 -8.18
CA LYS A 161 10.42 -4.59 -6.87
C LYS A 161 11.02 -3.43 -6.09
N SER A 162 12.35 -3.30 -6.11
CA SER A 162 13.05 -2.21 -5.43
C SER A 162 12.72 -0.86 -6.06
N LEU A 163 12.67 -0.76 -7.39
CA LEU A 163 12.25 0.46 -8.09
C LEU A 163 10.81 0.85 -7.77
N ILE A 164 9.87 -0.10 -7.77
CA ILE A 164 8.48 0.22 -7.40
C ILE A 164 8.36 0.67 -5.95
N ASP A 165 9.07 0.02 -5.00
CA ASP A 165 9.05 0.46 -3.60
C ASP A 165 9.58 1.90 -3.47
N ASP A 166 10.69 2.20 -4.15
CA ASP A 166 11.31 3.53 -4.13
C ASP A 166 10.42 4.61 -4.75
N TRP A 167 9.87 4.34 -5.94
CA TRP A 167 8.97 5.27 -6.63
C TRP A 167 7.65 5.48 -5.87
N PHE A 168 7.12 4.44 -5.22
CA PHE A 168 6.02 4.64 -4.29
C PHE A 168 6.46 5.44 -3.07
N GLY A 169 7.62 5.15 -2.50
CA GLY A 169 8.18 5.85 -1.33
C GLY A 169 8.31 7.35 -1.54
N CYS A 170 8.69 7.78 -2.74
CA CYS A 170 8.82 9.20 -3.08
C CYS A 170 7.53 9.86 -3.59
N GLY A 171 6.43 9.12 -3.72
CA GLY A 171 5.15 9.66 -4.16
C GLY A 171 5.04 9.90 -5.67
N ALA A 172 5.76 9.13 -6.49
CA ALA A 172 5.71 9.26 -7.94
C ALA A 172 4.38 8.74 -8.52
N THR A 173 4.08 9.15 -9.76
CA THR A 173 3.05 8.53 -10.58
C THR A 173 3.66 7.38 -11.36
N LEU A 174 3.14 6.17 -11.16
CA LEU A 174 3.69 4.93 -11.65
C LEU A 174 2.82 4.29 -12.73
N TYR A 175 3.46 3.77 -13.78
CA TYR A 175 2.87 2.92 -14.80
C TYR A 175 3.55 1.56 -14.82
N ILE A 176 2.75 0.51 -14.68
CA ILE A 176 3.19 -0.86 -14.87
C ILE A 176 2.56 -1.33 -16.18
N VAL A 177 3.37 -1.45 -17.24
CA VAL A 177 2.90 -1.79 -18.58
C VAL A 177 3.37 -3.19 -18.90
N THR A 178 2.44 -4.15 -18.92
CA THR A 178 2.78 -5.55 -19.14
C THR A 178 1.67 -6.32 -19.86
N PRO A 179 1.98 -7.07 -20.94
CA PRO A 179 0.97 -7.82 -21.68
C PRO A 179 0.53 -9.07 -20.92
N ARG A 180 1.29 -9.49 -19.90
CA ARG A 180 1.00 -10.65 -19.06
C ARG A 180 1.36 -10.34 -17.61
N ILE A 181 0.37 -10.44 -16.74
CA ILE A 181 0.53 -10.43 -15.29
C ILE A 181 -0.13 -11.67 -14.70
N ASP A 182 0.33 -12.15 -13.55
CA ASP A 182 -0.37 -13.20 -12.80
C ASP A 182 -0.67 -12.81 -11.36
N GLU A 183 -1.32 -13.72 -10.64
CA GLU A 183 -1.86 -13.47 -9.32
C GLU A 183 -0.81 -13.15 -8.25
N GLU A 184 0.39 -13.73 -8.36
CA GLU A 184 1.49 -13.53 -7.41
C GLU A 184 2.14 -12.17 -7.62
N ARG A 185 2.38 -11.80 -8.88
CA ARG A 185 2.95 -10.49 -9.25
C ARG A 185 1.99 -9.36 -8.90
N LEU A 186 0.70 -9.52 -9.20
CA LEU A 186 -0.33 -8.57 -8.78
C LEU A 186 -0.45 -8.49 -7.25
N PHE A 187 -0.31 -9.62 -6.54
CA PHE A 187 -0.29 -9.61 -5.08
C PHE A 187 0.87 -8.80 -4.52
N GLN A 188 2.08 -8.93 -5.08
CA GLN A 188 3.25 -8.15 -4.68
C GLN A 188 3.05 -6.66 -4.89
N ILE A 189 2.46 -6.25 -6.02
CA ILE A 189 2.11 -4.84 -6.27
C ILE A 189 1.18 -4.30 -5.17
N PHE A 190 0.11 -5.04 -4.82
CA PHE A 190 -0.77 -4.61 -3.74
C PHE A 190 -0.07 -4.49 -2.39
N LEU A 191 0.88 -5.37 -2.09
CA LEU A 191 1.66 -5.27 -0.86
C LEU A 191 2.60 -4.04 -0.85
N LEU A 192 3.24 -3.73 -1.98
CA LEU A 192 4.05 -2.52 -2.15
C LEU A 192 3.21 -1.25 -2.00
N MET A 193 2.02 -1.23 -2.59
CA MET A 193 1.06 -0.14 -2.42
C MET A 193 0.70 0.06 -0.94
N ILE A 194 0.35 -1.03 -0.24
CA ILE A 194 -0.05 -0.99 1.18
C ILE A 194 1.09 -0.49 2.06
N ARG A 195 2.33 -0.88 1.76
CA ARG A 195 3.53 -0.49 2.50
C ARG A 195 3.79 1.01 2.39
N ASN A 196 3.62 1.58 1.20
CA ASN A 196 3.86 2.99 0.93
C ASN A 196 2.58 3.83 1.03
N LYS A 197 1.60 3.39 1.82
CA LYS A 197 0.38 4.17 2.05
C LYS A 197 0.77 5.55 2.59
N GLY A 198 0.14 6.60 2.07
CA GLY A 198 0.34 7.96 2.57
C GLY A 198 1.48 8.76 1.92
N THR A 199 2.23 8.19 0.97
CA THR A 199 3.22 8.96 0.18
C THR A 199 2.59 9.66 -1.04
N ALA A 200 1.25 9.60 -1.19
CA ALA A 200 0.50 10.20 -2.29
C ALA A 200 0.89 9.72 -3.70
N PHE A 201 1.48 8.52 -3.82
CA PHE A 201 1.75 7.91 -5.12
C PHE A 201 0.44 7.61 -5.89
N ASN A 202 0.56 7.51 -7.21
CA ASN A 202 -0.51 7.00 -8.08
C ASN A 202 0.01 5.79 -8.86
N VAL A 203 -0.83 4.80 -9.14
CA VAL A 203 -0.42 3.63 -9.92
C VAL A 203 -1.46 3.22 -10.95
N THR A 204 -0.98 3.06 -12.19
CA THR A 204 -1.77 2.53 -13.30
C THR A 204 -1.13 1.24 -13.83
N LEU A 205 -1.88 0.15 -13.77
CA LEU A 205 -1.56 -1.09 -14.46
C LEU A 205 -2.17 -1.07 -15.86
N VAL A 206 -1.33 -1.04 -16.88
CA VAL A 206 -1.73 -1.17 -18.28
C VAL A 206 -1.54 -2.63 -18.67
N THR A 207 -2.63 -3.33 -18.99
CA THR A 207 -2.60 -4.76 -19.34
C THR A 207 -3.82 -5.17 -20.17
N PRO A 208 -3.71 -6.13 -21.11
CA PRO A 208 -4.87 -6.58 -21.89
C PRO A 208 -6.01 -7.12 -21.01
N GLU A 209 -7.26 -6.92 -21.43
CA GLU A 209 -8.43 -7.49 -20.72
C GLU A 209 -8.37 -9.02 -20.69
N LYS A 210 -7.81 -9.61 -21.76
CA LYS A 210 -7.60 -11.04 -21.95
C LYS A 210 -6.15 -11.27 -22.38
N SER A 211 -5.44 -12.12 -21.65
CA SER A 211 -4.06 -12.49 -21.97
C SER A 211 -3.99 -13.22 -23.32
N PRO A 212 -2.81 -13.33 -23.93
CA PRO A 212 -2.62 -14.10 -25.16
C PRO A 212 -3.05 -15.58 -25.04
N GLU A 213 -2.97 -16.15 -23.82
CA GLU A 213 -3.40 -17.53 -23.51
C GLU A 213 -4.90 -17.64 -23.22
N GLY A 214 -5.60 -16.51 -23.25
CA GLY A 214 -7.04 -16.40 -23.13
C GLY A 214 -7.57 -16.24 -21.70
N GLU A 215 -6.70 -16.06 -20.72
CA GLU A 215 -7.09 -15.77 -19.35
C GLU A 215 -7.53 -14.31 -19.19
N LYS A 216 -8.73 -14.10 -18.62
CA LYS A 216 -9.24 -12.74 -18.37
C LYS A 216 -8.57 -12.14 -17.14
N PHE A 217 -8.16 -10.87 -17.20
CA PHE A 217 -7.58 -10.14 -16.07
C PHE A 217 -8.48 -10.18 -14.82
N LYS A 218 -9.81 -10.11 -15.00
CA LYS A 218 -10.80 -10.25 -13.92
C LYS A 218 -10.63 -11.55 -13.12
N LYS A 219 -10.24 -12.66 -13.77
CA LYS A 219 -9.97 -13.93 -13.10
C LYS A 219 -8.72 -13.82 -12.23
N ILE A 220 -7.64 -13.26 -12.77
CA ILE A 220 -6.37 -13.02 -12.07
C ILE A 220 -6.62 -12.19 -10.81
N LEU A 221 -7.32 -11.06 -10.96
CA LEU A 221 -7.72 -10.18 -9.86
C LEU A 221 -8.50 -10.94 -8.77
N SER A 222 -9.44 -11.81 -9.16
CA SER A 222 -10.22 -12.61 -8.20
C SER A 222 -9.37 -13.65 -7.45
N VAL A 223 -8.35 -14.22 -8.10
CA VAL A 223 -7.41 -15.17 -7.49
C VAL A 223 -6.48 -14.44 -6.53
N THR A 224 -5.93 -13.29 -6.94
CA THR A 224 -5.13 -12.41 -6.08
C THR A 224 -5.88 -12.01 -4.81
N GLN A 225 -7.15 -11.60 -4.92
CA GLN A 225 -7.98 -11.30 -3.75
C GLN A 225 -8.12 -12.50 -2.80
N ARG A 226 -8.30 -13.71 -3.34
CA ARG A 226 -8.34 -14.94 -2.52
C ARG A 226 -7.00 -15.21 -1.86
N MET A 227 -5.88 -14.98 -2.55
CA MET A 227 -4.54 -15.10 -1.98
C MET A 227 -4.34 -14.11 -0.83
N MET A 228 -4.60 -12.82 -1.02
CA MET A 228 -4.53 -11.80 0.04
C MET A 228 -5.33 -12.20 1.28
N LYS A 229 -6.52 -12.76 1.08
CA LYS A 229 -7.38 -13.23 2.18
C LYS A 229 -6.81 -14.44 2.94
N LYS A 230 -6.05 -15.30 2.26
CA LYS A 230 -5.50 -16.56 2.81
C LYS A 230 -4.09 -16.39 3.35
N THR A 231 -3.29 -15.48 2.82
CA THR A 231 -1.90 -15.29 3.24
C THR A 231 -1.81 -14.96 4.72
N ARG A 232 -0.92 -15.65 5.42
CA ARG A 232 -0.65 -15.50 6.85
C ARG A 232 0.82 -15.18 7.08
N THR A 233 1.12 -14.44 8.15
CA THR A 233 2.51 -14.26 8.58
C THR A 233 3.08 -15.61 9.05
N PRO A 234 4.31 -16.00 8.66
CA PRO A 234 4.86 -17.31 8.99
C PRO A 234 4.92 -17.62 10.49
N ARG A 235 5.25 -16.62 11.32
CA ARG A 235 5.46 -16.81 12.77
C ARG A 235 4.19 -16.76 13.61
N SER A 236 3.26 -15.86 13.29
CA SER A 236 2.07 -15.63 14.13
C SER A 236 0.79 -16.26 13.59
N GLN A 237 0.83 -16.78 12.36
CA GLN A 237 -0.34 -17.30 11.64
C GLN A 237 -1.51 -16.32 11.55
N LYS A 238 -1.29 -15.02 11.82
CA LYS A 238 -2.26 -13.94 11.61
C LYS A 238 -2.33 -13.58 10.14
N ARG A 239 -3.49 -13.04 9.71
CA ARG A 239 -3.67 -12.50 8.34
C ARG A 239 -2.59 -11.46 8.07
N LEU A 240 -1.93 -11.57 6.91
CA LEU A 240 -0.93 -10.58 6.49
C LEU A 240 -1.60 -9.25 6.12
N VAL A 241 -2.75 -9.33 5.45
CA VAL A 241 -3.51 -8.19 4.95
C VAL A 241 -4.94 -8.28 5.47
N SER A 242 -5.44 -7.18 6.04
CA SER A 242 -6.84 -7.07 6.48
C SER A 242 -7.77 -6.78 5.31
N ASP A 243 -9.08 -6.90 5.56
CA ASP A 243 -10.07 -6.62 4.53
C ASP A 243 -10.09 -5.12 4.15
N VAL A 244 -9.73 -4.22 5.07
CA VAL A 244 -9.63 -2.77 4.83
C VAL A 244 -8.43 -2.43 3.94
N LYS A 245 -7.24 -2.94 4.27
CA LYS A 245 -6.02 -2.76 3.46
C LYS A 245 -6.20 -3.31 2.05
N MET A 246 -6.84 -4.48 1.93
CA MET A 246 -7.18 -5.08 0.64
C MET A 246 -8.18 -4.23 -0.14
N GLN A 247 -9.22 -3.69 0.52
CA GLN A 247 -10.19 -2.81 -0.14
C GLN A 247 -9.51 -1.55 -0.68
N TRP A 248 -8.66 -0.92 0.12
CA TRP A 248 -7.88 0.25 -0.29
C TRP A 248 -7.01 -0.03 -1.52
N ALA A 249 -6.22 -1.11 -1.51
CA ALA A 249 -5.33 -1.43 -2.63
C ALA A 249 -6.10 -1.71 -3.93
N MET A 250 -7.28 -2.33 -3.82
CA MET A 250 -8.17 -2.61 -4.95
C MET A 250 -8.81 -1.35 -5.54
N GLU A 251 -9.09 -0.35 -4.72
CA GLU A 251 -9.70 0.92 -5.14
C GLU A 251 -8.68 1.90 -5.75
N ASN A 252 -7.42 1.81 -5.32
CA ASN A 252 -6.35 2.74 -5.72
C ASN A 252 -5.45 2.20 -6.84
N LEU A 253 -5.67 0.97 -7.31
CA LEU A 253 -5.01 0.47 -8.52
C LEU A 253 -5.87 0.81 -9.74
N HIS A 254 -5.41 1.77 -10.55
CA HIS A 254 -6.05 2.04 -11.84
C HIS A 254 -5.65 0.97 -12.85
N VAL A 255 -6.63 0.41 -13.54
CA VAL A 255 -6.38 -0.62 -14.57
C VAL A 255 -6.83 -0.06 -15.92
N HIS A 256 -5.89 0.07 -16.84
CA HIS A 256 -6.14 0.47 -18.23
C HIS A 256 -6.00 -0.77 -19.12
N ASN A 257 -7.09 -1.15 -19.79
CA ASN A 257 -7.08 -2.31 -20.67
C ASN A 257 -6.77 -1.90 -22.11
N GLU A 258 -5.62 -2.35 -22.61
CA GLU A 258 -5.18 -2.10 -23.98
C GLU A 258 -4.44 -3.33 -24.52
N ASN A 259 -4.49 -3.55 -25.83
CA ASN A 259 -3.74 -4.60 -26.50
C ASN A 259 -2.39 -4.06 -27.00
N PHE A 260 -1.31 -4.62 -26.48
CA PHE A 260 0.06 -4.24 -26.83
C PHE A 260 1.02 -5.42 -26.57
N SER A 261 2.26 -5.28 -27.02
CA SER A 261 3.32 -6.29 -26.83
C SER A 261 4.55 -5.76 -26.08
N THR A 262 4.60 -4.46 -25.80
CA THR A 262 5.70 -3.83 -25.05
C THR A 262 5.62 -4.14 -23.56
N ASN A 263 6.74 -4.09 -22.86
CA ASN A 263 6.78 -4.32 -21.42
C ASN A 263 7.80 -3.40 -20.75
N PHE A 264 7.31 -2.61 -19.79
CA PHE A 264 8.13 -1.67 -19.03
C PHE A 264 7.42 -1.25 -17.75
N ILE A 265 8.21 -0.72 -16.82
CA ILE A 265 7.70 0.11 -15.73
C ILE A 265 8.24 1.51 -15.91
N ALA A 266 7.42 2.49 -15.57
CA ALA A 266 7.81 3.88 -15.62
C ALA A 266 7.29 4.62 -14.39
N ALA A 267 8.05 5.59 -13.94
CA ALA A 267 7.62 6.55 -12.93
C ALA A 267 7.89 7.96 -13.43
N TYR A 268 7.09 8.91 -12.98
CA TYR A 268 7.46 10.30 -13.04
C TYR A 268 7.06 11.03 -11.77
N LYS A 269 7.86 12.02 -11.42
CA LYS A 269 7.55 13.00 -10.37
C LYS A 269 8.08 14.34 -10.86
N ASP A 270 7.22 15.35 -10.82
CA ASP A 270 7.52 16.66 -11.39
C ASP A 270 7.94 16.56 -12.87
N GLU A 271 9.09 17.13 -13.25
CA GLU A 271 9.61 17.13 -14.63
C GLU A 271 10.52 15.93 -14.95
N GLU A 272 10.80 15.07 -13.97
CA GLU A 272 11.69 13.92 -14.12
C GLU A 272 10.92 12.61 -14.25
N ALA A 273 11.35 11.79 -15.21
CA ALA A 273 10.78 10.47 -15.45
C ALA A 273 11.89 9.42 -15.58
N GLU A 274 11.55 8.21 -15.15
CA GLU A 274 12.42 7.04 -15.20
C GLU A 274 11.66 5.88 -15.83
N VAL A 275 12.33 5.13 -16.70
CA VAL A 275 11.73 4.00 -17.43
C VAL A 275 12.66 2.81 -17.44
N LEU A 276 12.18 1.68 -16.93
CA LEU A 276 12.81 0.38 -17.08
C LEU A 276 12.05 -0.44 -18.13
N THR A 277 12.65 -0.62 -19.29
CA THR A 277 12.13 -1.52 -20.33
C THR A 277 12.72 -2.91 -20.17
N THR A 278 11.89 -3.94 -20.35
CA THR A 278 12.36 -5.33 -20.30
C THR A 278 11.52 -6.27 -21.13
N THR A 279 12.13 -7.33 -21.67
CA THR A 279 11.39 -8.42 -22.33
C THR A 279 10.71 -9.36 -21.32
N ALA A 280 11.04 -9.26 -20.03
CA ALA A 280 10.45 -10.07 -18.97
C ALA A 280 9.04 -9.59 -18.61
N HIS A 281 8.01 -10.35 -18.97
CA HIS A 281 6.65 -10.05 -18.51
C HIS A 281 6.49 -10.24 -17.00
N PHE A 282 5.44 -9.64 -16.43
CA PHE A 282 5.13 -9.70 -14.99
C PHE A 282 4.48 -11.05 -14.61
N HIS A 283 5.09 -12.15 -15.06
CA HIS A 283 4.49 -13.47 -15.05
C HIS A 283 5.51 -14.55 -14.66
N LYS A 284 5.08 -15.61 -13.96
CA LYS A 284 5.94 -16.70 -13.42
C LYS A 284 6.91 -17.26 -14.44
N SER A 285 6.50 -17.34 -15.70
CA SER A 285 7.33 -17.89 -16.78
C SER A 285 8.69 -17.22 -16.85
N HIS A 286 8.77 -15.91 -16.61
CA HIS A 286 10.01 -15.12 -16.64
C HIS A 286 10.77 -15.11 -15.31
N PHE A 287 10.19 -15.63 -14.23
CA PHE A 287 10.75 -15.53 -12.87
C PHE A 287 10.98 -16.85 -12.14
N HIS A 288 10.56 -17.97 -12.74
CA HIS A 288 10.76 -19.32 -12.17
C HIS A 288 11.61 -20.23 -13.07
N THR A 289 11.93 -19.75 -14.27
CA THR A 289 12.78 -20.48 -15.21
C THR A 289 14.11 -19.76 -15.31
N ASN A 290 15.18 -20.47 -15.70
CA ASN A 290 16.50 -19.89 -15.97
C ASN A 290 16.50 -18.98 -17.23
N GLN A 291 15.41 -18.26 -17.46
CA GLN A 291 15.23 -17.30 -18.52
C GLN A 291 16.12 -16.08 -18.28
N LYS A 292 16.55 -15.51 -19.40
CA LYS A 292 17.32 -14.29 -19.47
C LYS A 292 16.56 -13.33 -20.36
N ASP A 293 16.45 -12.11 -19.90
CA ASP A 293 15.66 -11.07 -20.55
C ASP A 293 16.51 -9.81 -20.71
N ASN A 294 16.21 -9.04 -21.75
CA ASN A 294 16.85 -7.75 -21.94
C ASN A 294 16.27 -6.78 -20.90
N VAL A 295 17.12 -5.96 -20.30
CA VAL A 295 16.77 -4.88 -19.39
C VAL A 295 17.50 -3.63 -19.81
N CYS A 296 16.77 -2.53 -19.94
CA CYS A 296 17.34 -1.21 -20.19
C CYS A 296 16.65 -0.19 -19.28
N TYR A 297 17.44 0.68 -18.66
CA TYR A 297 16.94 1.72 -17.77
C TYR A 297 17.34 3.09 -18.31
N ASN A 298 16.39 4.02 -18.35
CA ASN A 298 16.60 5.36 -18.89
C ASN A 298 15.95 6.40 -17.99
N LYS A 299 16.64 7.53 -17.82
CA LYS A 299 16.08 8.77 -17.27
C LYS A 299 15.73 9.70 -18.41
N LEU A 300 14.57 10.34 -18.37
CA LEU A 300 14.05 11.21 -19.41
C LEU A 300 13.08 12.24 -18.85
N SER A 301 12.68 13.22 -19.66
CA SER A 301 11.72 14.24 -19.24
C SER A 301 10.31 13.65 -19.10
N THR A 302 9.49 14.16 -18.18
CA THR A 302 8.07 13.77 -18.08
C THR A 302 7.33 13.93 -19.41
N GLN A 303 7.68 14.94 -20.20
CA GLN A 303 7.11 15.15 -21.54
C GLN A 303 7.46 14.01 -22.50
N ASP A 304 8.71 13.55 -22.51
CA ASP A 304 9.14 12.43 -23.36
C ASP A 304 8.51 11.11 -22.92
N LEU A 305 8.33 10.88 -21.62
CA LEU A 305 7.62 9.71 -21.11
C LEU A 305 6.20 9.69 -21.70
N LYS A 306 5.49 10.81 -21.54
CA LYS A 306 4.11 10.95 -22.01
C LYS A 306 4.01 10.76 -23.52
N ARG A 307 4.85 11.45 -24.29
CA ARG A 307 4.81 11.43 -25.75
C ARG A 307 5.19 10.06 -26.33
N ASN A 308 6.27 9.46 -25.82
CA ASN A 308 6.91 8.32 -26.48
C ASN A 308 6.44 6.97 -25.92
N TYR A 309 5.95 6.91 -24.67
CA TYR A 309 5.55 5.66 -24.02
C TYR A 309 4.06 5.58 -23.70
N LEU A 310 3.48 6.63 -23.12
CA LEU A 310 2.12 6.56 -22.58
C LEU A 310 1.03 6.89 -23.62
N PHE A 311 1.22 7.96 -24.40
CA PHE A 311 0.28 8.38 -25.43
C PHE A 311 0.02 7.28 -26.49
N PRO A 312 1.05 6.54 -26.99
CA PRO A 312 0.83 5.43 -27.91
C PRO A 312 -0.01 4.28 -27.35
N LEU A 313 -0.13 4.17 -26.02
CA LEU A 313 -0.93 3.16 -25.32
C LEU A 313 -2.34 3.66 -24.97
N GLY A 314 -2.73 4.84 -25.48
CA GLY A 314 -4.01 5.47 -25.14
C GLY A 314 -4.11 5.91 -23.68
N VAL A 315 -2.98 5.93 -22.95
CA VAL A 315 -2.92 6.42 -21.58
C VAL A 315 -2.85 7.94 -21.65
N THR A 316 -4.02 8.56 -21.73
CA THR A 316 -4.13 10.00 -21.50
C THR A 316 -3.97 10.25 -20.01
N THR A 317 -3.15 11.23 -19.62
CA THR A 317 -3.02 11.63 -18.22
C THR A 317 -4.42 11.88 -17.67
N VAL A 318 -4.85 11.06 -16.73
CA VAL A 318 -6.01 11.35 -15.89
C VAL A 318 -5.68 12.67 -15.22
N ASN A 319 -6.36 13.74 -15.61
CA ASN A 319 -6.32 14.99 -14.87
C ASN A 319 -6.91 14.65 -13.50
N TYR A 320 -6.06 14.53 -12.49
CA TYR A 320 -6.47 14.46 -11.09
C TYR A 320 -6.83 15.87 -10.60
#